data_AF-A0A6V7K4D2-F1
#
_entry.id   AF-A0A6V7K4D2-F1
#
_cell.length_a   1.000
_cell.length_b   1.000
_cell.length_c   1.000
_cell.angle_alpha   90.00
_cell.angle_beta   90.00
_cell.angle_gamma   90.00
#
_symmetry.space_group_name_H-M   'P 1'
#
loop_
_entity.id
_entity.type
_entity.pdbx_description
1 polymer ?
#
loop_
_entity_poly.entity_id
_entity_poly.type
_entity_poly.pdbx_seq_one_letter_code
_entity_poly.pdbx_strand_id
1 'polypeptide(L)'
;SCCKIPDLDDQFSIHEYTEATLIDKPEVYICVKDICDTHSIVLDYQYEIAPDPMDPLHELLDELPTTPTVATLMGVTEPISEAALTRMGKMEINLVLVNKFEVPDTDDQSLQKLFIKTKELLVSVLQFLKGDTLVQALDTTFSPHQERTYDANNAVLSPSVKMCYRNSSSLNDCRFQLRAYLNKLEMGGWVS
;
A
#
# COMPACT_ATOMS: atom_id res chain seq x y z
N SER A 1 19.13 31.19 -11.84
CA SER A 1 18.76 29.81 -12.18
C SER A 1 17.93 29.26 -11.03
N CYS A 2 16.59 29.37 -11.10
CA CYS A 2 15.65 29.03 -10.01
C CYS A 2 14.98 27.66 -10.18
N CYS A 3 15.43 26.85 -11.14
CA CYS A 3 14.80 25.59 -11.51
C CYS A 3 15.70 24.39 -11.21
N LYS A 4 16.48 24.47 -10.13
CA LYS A 4 17.17 23.29 -9.58
C LYS A 4 16.23 22.63 -8.58
N ILE A 5 15.22 21.94 -9.11
CA ILE A 5 14.29 21.14 -8.32
C ILE A 5 14.90 19.74 -8.25
N PRO A 6 14.94 19.09 -7.07
CA PRO A 6 15.34 17.69 -6.96
C PRO A 6 14.46 16.80 -7.84
N ASP A 7 15.00 15.67 -8.27
CA ASP A 7 14.20 14.66 -8.94
C ASP A 7 13.12 14.11 -7.98
N LEU A 8 12.02 13.58 -8.52
CA LEU A 8 10.92 13.06 -7.71
C LEU A 8 11.39 11.95 -6.77
N ASP A 9 12.27 11.08 -7.26
CA ASP A 9 12.86 9.98 -6.48
C ASP A 9 13.63 10.51 -5.26
N ASP A 10 14.45 11.55 -5.44
CA ASP A 10 15.17 12.22 -4.35
C ASP A 10 14.21 12.94 -3.40
N GLN A 11 13.21 13.63 -3.94
CA GLN A 11 12.24 14.40 -3.18
C GLN A 11 11.37 13.51 -2.28
N PHE A 12 10.96 12.35 -2.78
CA PHE A 12 10.09 11.41 -2.08
C PHE A 12 10.86 10.25 -1.42
N SER A 13 12.18 10.19 -1.61
CA SER A 13 13.05 9.12 -1.13
C SER A 13 12.58 7.74 -1.61
N ILE A 14 12.17 7.66 -2.88
CA ILE A 14 11.72 6.43 -3.54
C ILE A 14 12.92 5.84 -4.30
N HIS A 15 13.16 4.55 -4.12
CA HIS A 15 14.18 3.79 -4.82
C HIS A 15 13.62 2.43 -5.27
N GLU A 16 14.40 1.65 -6.03
CA GLU A 16 13.98 0.35 -6.59
C GLU A 16 13.51 -0.68 -5.55
N TYR A 17 13.89 -0.53 -4.28
CA TYR A 17 13.42 -1.36 -3.16
C TYR A 17 12.26 -0.74 -2.36
N THR A 18 11.69 0.40 -2.78
CA THR A 18 10.59 1.06 -2.06
C THR A 18 9.29 0.33 -2.37
N GLU A 19 8.93 -0.62 -1.52
CA GLU A 19 7.77 -1.49 -1.66
C GLU A 19 6.48 -0.91 -1.03
N ALA A 20 6.18 0.37 -1.29
CA ALA A 20 5.06 1.08 -0.64
C ALA A 20 3.69 0.38 -0.82
N THR A 21 3.45 -0.22 -1.99
CA THR A 21 2.20 -0.94 -2.29
C THR A 21 2.13 -2.36 -1.70
N LEU A 22 3.27 -2.93 -1.26
CA LEU A 22 3.31 -4.21 -0.55
C LEU A 22 3.08 -4.05 0.96
N ILE A 23 3.20 -2.83 1.48
CA ILE A 23 2.92 -2.50 2.87
C ILE A 23 1.42 -2.23 3.03
N ASP A 24 0.88 -1.31 2.22
CA ASP A 24 -0.54 -0.95 2.21
C ASP A 24 -1.13 -1.05 0.80
N LYS A 25 -2.30 -1.70 0.69
CA LYS A 25 -3.03 -1.76 -0.56
C LYS A 25 -3.53 -0.34 -0.92
N PRO A 26 -3.38 0.10 -2.17
CA PRO A 26 -3.85 1.42 -2.56
C PRO A 26 -5.37 1.50 -2.42
N GLU A 27 -5.86 2.57 -1.78
CA GLU A 27 -7.28 2.86 -1.64
C GLU A 27 -7.66 4.08 -2.48
N VAL A 28 -8.78 3.99 -3.18
CA VAL A 28 -9.31 5.09 -3.99
C VAL A 28 -10.75 5.39 -3.56
N TYR A 29 -10.98 6.67 -3.23
CA TYR A 29 -12.31 7.21 -3.01
C TYR A 29 -12.80 7.83 -4.32
N ILE A 30 -13.88 7.30 -4.86
CA ILE A 30 -14.42 7.68 -6.16
C ILE A 30 -15.95 7.61 -6.14
N CYS A 31 -16.64 8.50 -6.83
CA CYS A 31 -18.10 8.40 -6.91
C CYS A 31 -18.55 7.42 -8.01
N VAL A 32 -19.77 6.88 -7.87
CA VAL A 32 -20.33 5.90 -8.84
C VAL A 32 -20.30 6.43 -10.27
N LYS A 33 -20.59 7.72 -10.47
CA LYS A 33 -20.55 8.34 -11.80
C LYS A 33 -19.12 8.38 -12.35
N ASP A 34 -18.14 8.73 -11.52
CA ASP A 34 -16.75 8.82 -11.96
C ASP A 34 -16.19 7.46 -12.36
N ILE A 35 -16.67 6.36 -11.75
CA ILE A 35 -16.36 4.99 -12.20
C ILE A 35 -16.85 4.77 -13.65
N CYS A 36 -18.11 5.10 -13.93
CA CYS A 36 -18.68 5.00 -15.28
C CYS A 36 -17.92 5.85 -16.29
N ASP A 37 -17.64 7.11 -15.95
CA ASP A 37 -16.96 8.07 -16.82
C ASP A 37 -15.53 7.62 -17.10
N THR A 38 -14.79 7.20 -16.07
CA THR A 38 -13.41 6.71 -16.21
C THR A 38 -13.36 5.49 -17.12
N HIS A 39 -14.24 4.51 -16.90
CA HIS A 39 -14.29 3.32 -17.77
C HIS A 39 -14.62 3.69 -19.22
N SER A 40 -15.56 4.62 -19.43
CA SER A 40 -15.93 5.10 -20.77
C SER A 40 -14.73 5.73 -21.49
N ILE A 41 -14.05 6.67 -20.83
CA ILE A 41 -12.91 7.38 -21.43
C ILE A 41 -11.74 6.44 -21.70
N VAL A 42 -11.43 5.52 -20.77
CA VAL A 42 -10.37 4.53 -20.99
C VAL A 42 -10.70 3.65 -22.19
N LEU A 43 -11.94 3.20 -22.33
CA LEU A 43 -12.37 2.36 -23.44
C LEU A 43 -12.32 3.08 -24.79
N ASP A 44 -12.78 4.34 -24.82
CA ASP A 44 -12.83 5.17 -26.03
C ASP A 44 -11.42 5.48 -26.58
N TYR A 45 -10.45 5.71 -25.68
CA TYR A 45 -9.09 6.14 -26.04
C TYR A 45 -8.02 5.07 -25.81
N GLN A 46 -8.40 3.80 -25.62
CA GLN A 46 -7.49 2.72 -25.21
C GLN A 46 -6.23 2.60 -26.10
N TYR A 47 -6.36 2.77 -27.43
CA TYR A 47 -5.23 2.65 -28.36
C TYR A 47 -4.38 3.94 -28.45
N GLU A 48 -4.89 5.07 -27.95
CA GLU A 48 -4.09 6.30 -27.84
C GLU A 48 -3.24 6.28 -26.57
N ILE A 49 -3.78 5.75 -25.47
CA ILE A 49 -3.06 5.63 -24.19
C ILE A 49 -2.14 4.40 -24.13
N ALA A 50 -2.55 3.30 -24.78
CA ALA A 50 -1.78 2.06 -24.91
C ALA A 50 -1.76 1.63 -26.39
N PRO A 51 -0.78 2.10 -27.19
CA PRO A 51 -0.72 1.77 -28.61
C PRO A 51 -0.31 0.33 -28.92
N ASP A 52 0.35 -0.34 -27.96
CA ASP A 52 0.78 -1.73 -28.09
C ASP A 52 -0.43 -2.66 -27.88
N PRO A 53 -0.85 -3.45 -28.90
CA PRO A 53 -1.96 -4.39 -28.73
C PRO A 53 -1.73 -5.46 -27.66
N MET A 54 -0.47 -5.67 -27.23
CA MET A 54 -0.11 -6.61 -26.16
C MET A 54 -0.04 -5.95 -24.78
N ASP A 55 -0.41 -4.67 -24.65
CA ASP A 55 -0.45 -3.99 -23.37
C ASP A 55 -1.47 -4.66 -22.42
N PRO A 56 -1.13 -4.91 -21.15
CA PRO A 56 -2.04 -5.51 -20.17
C PRO A 56 -3.36 -4.76 -19.99
N LEU A 57 -3.42 -3.47 -20.35
CA LEU A 57 -4.66 -2.69 -20.35
C LEU A 57 -5.74 -3.33 -21.24
N HIS A 58 -5.38 -3.84 -22.41
CA HIS A 58 -6.35 -4.44 -23.33
C HIS A 58 -6.94 -5.73 -22.77
N GLU A 59 -6.11 -6.56 -22.13
CA GLU A 59 -6.57 -7.77 -21.42
C GLU A 59 -7.54 -7.42 -20.28
N LEU A 60 -7.29 -6.32 -19.54
CA LEU A 60 -8.21 -5.84 -18.51
C LEU A 60 -9.56 -5.41 -19.09
N LEU A 61 -9.54 -4.66 -20.20
CA LEU A 61 -10.76 -4.14 -20.82
C LEU A 61 -11.60 -5.25 -21.46
N ASP A 62 -10.98 -6.27 -22.03
CA ASP A 62 -11.68 -7.41 -22.66
C ASP A 62 -12.45 -8.27 -21.65
N GLU A 63 -11.99 -8.35 -20.40
CA GLU A 63 -12.67 -9.09 -19.33
C GLU A 63 -13.80 -8.29 -18.67
N LEU A 64 -13.77 -6.96 -18.79
CA LEU A 64 -14.82 -6.12 -18.23
C LEU A 64 -16.07 -6.17 -19.11
N PRO A 65 -17.27 -6.19 -18.51
CA PRO A 65 -18.50 -6.08 -19.28
C PRO A 65 -18.59 -4.72 -19.96
N THR A 66 -19.58 -4.55 -20.85
CA THR A 66 -19.90 -3.25 -21.45
C THR A 66 -19.96 -2.14 -20.40
N THR A 67 -19.56 -0.93 -20.80
CA THR A 67 -19.54 0.26 -19.96
C THR A 67 -20.73 0.31 -18.99
N PRO A 68 -20.47 0.25 -17.68
CA PRO A 68 -21.54 0.20 -16.71
C PRO A 68 -22.23 1.56 -16.63
N THR A 69 -23.52 1.54 -16.33
CA THR A 69 -24.29 2.74 -15.99
C THR A 69 -24.41 2.88 -14.47
N VAL A 70 -24.74 4.08 -13.99
CA VAL A 70 -25.04 4.30 -12.56
C VAL A 70 -26.15 3.36 -12.08
N ALA A 71 -27.17 3.09 -12.91
CA ALA A 71 -28.25 2.19 -12.55
C ALA A 71 -27.76 0.73 -12.38
N THR A 72 -26.94 0.24 -13.32
CA THR A 72 -26.43 -1.13 -13.28
C THR A 72 -25.44 -1.34 -12.12
N LEU A 73 -24.57 -0.37 -11.82
CA LEU A 73 -23.66 -0.45 -10.66
C LEU A 73 -24.42 -0.45 -9.33
N MET A 74 -25.53 0.28 -9.27
CA MET A 74 -26.37 0.37 -8.08
C MET A 74 -27.42 -0.75 -7.98
N GLY A 75 -27.42 -1.70 -8.91
CA GLY A 75 -28.38 -2.82 -8.92
C GLY A 75 -29.84 -2.40 -9.16
N VAL A 76 -30.05 -1.25 -9.81
CA VAL A 76 -31.39 -0.71 -10.11
C VAL A 76 -31.90 -1.33 -11.40
N THR A 77 -32.91 -2.20 -11.30
CA THR A 77 -33.55 -2.87 -12.45
C THR A 77 -34.81 -2.16 -12.94
N GLU A 78 -35.45 -1.37 -12.08
CA GLU A 78 -36.70 -0.66 -12.36
C GLU A 78 -36.43 0.79 -12.80
N PRO A 79 -37.31 1.40 -13.62
CA PRO A 79 -37.15 2.79 -14.02
C PRO A 79 -37.24 3.72 -12.79
N ILE A 80 -36.16 4.47 -12.56
CA ILE A 80 -36.09 5.50 -11.51
C ILE A 80 -36.03 6.90 -12.11
N SER A 81 -36.40 7.91 -11.33
CA SER A 81 -36.30 9.29 -11.78
C SER A 81 -34.84 9.71 -12.00
N GLU A 82 -34.62 10.59 -12.98
CA GLU A 82 -33.30 11.14 -13.29
C GLU A 82 -32.65 11.84 -12.08
N ALA A 83 -33.46 12.49 -11.25
CA ALA A 83 -33.01 13.09 -9.99
C ALA A 83 -32.49 12.04 -8.98
N ALA A 84 -33.14 10.87 -8.91
CA ALA A 84 -32.68 9.77 -8.06
C ALA A 84 -31.38 9.16 -8.60
N LEU A 85 -31.28 8.97 -9.92
CA LEU A 85 -30.08 8.44 -10.58
C LEU A 85 -28.89 9.40 -10.41
N THR A 86 -29.11 10.71 -10.55
CA THR A 86 -28.09 11.74 -10.32
C THR A 86 -27.59 11.71 -8.87
N ARG A 87 -28.48 11.51 -7.91
CA ARG A 87 -28.09 11.38 -6.49
C ARG A 87 -27.26 10.12 -6.26
N MET A 88 -27.63 8.99 -6.87
CA MET A 88 -26.87 7.75 -6.80
C MET A 88 -25.48 7.89 -7.42
N GLY A 89 -25.36 8.60 -8.55
CA GLY A 89 -24.09 8.86 -9.21
C GLY A 89 -23.08 9.58 -8.32
N LYS A 90 -23.54 10.42 -7.39
CA LYS A 90 -22.71 11.18 -6.44
C LYS A 90 -22.31 10.38 -5.19
N MET A 91 -22.76 9.15 -5.04
CA MET A 91 -22.40 8.32 -3.89
C MET A 91 -20.91 7.97 -3.97
N GLU A 92 -20.16 8.24 -2.91
CA GLU A 92 -18.75 7.89 -2.78
C GLU A 92 -18.58 6.42 -2.41
N ILE A 93 -17.61 5.77 -3.04
CA ILE A 93 -17.20 4.39 -2.81
C ILE A 93 -15.71 4.38 -2.49
N ASN A 94 -15.32 3.61 -1.47
CA ASN A 94 -13.92 3.28 -1.22
C ASN A 94 -13.59 1.94 -1.90
N LEU A 95 -12.58 1.96 -2.76
CA LEU A 95 -12.08 0.79 -3.46
C LEU A 95 -10.67 0.49 -2.97
N VAL A 96 -10.49 -0.70 -2.37
CA VAL A 96 -9.16 -1.26 -2.11
C VAL A 96 -8.69 -1.93 -3.39
N LEU A 97 -7.69 -1.34 -4.04
CA LEU A 97 -7.16 -1.81 -5.31
C LEU A 97 -6.26 -3.03 -5.11
N VAL A 98 -6.38 -3.99 -6.02
CA VAL A 98 -5.53 -5.17 -6.12
C VAL A 98 -4.96 -5.25 -7.52
N ASN A 99 -3.71 -5.67 -7.64
CA ASN A 99 -3.09 -5.85 -8.94
C ASN A 99 -3.50 -7.23 -9.49
N LYS A 100 -4.25 -7.25 -10.60
CA LYS A 100 -4.68 -8.49 -11.27
C LYS A 100 -3.49 -9.34 -11.73
N PHE A 101 -2.41 -8.69 -12.15
CA PHE A 101 -1.20 -9.33 -12.68
C PHE A 101 -0.18 -9.65 -11.59
N GLU A 102 -0.51 -9.39 -10.31
CA GLU A 102 0.34 -9.81 -9.21
C GLU A 102 0.37 -11.33 -9.17
N VAL A 103 1.54 -11.88 -9.46
CA VAL A 103 1.79 -13.31 -9.26
C VAL A 103 1.71 -13.56 -7.76
N PRO A 104 0.85 -14.49 -7.29
CA PRO A 104 0.82 -14.86 -5.88
C PRO A 104 2.23 -15.22 -5.45
N ASP A 105 2.68 -14.65 -4.33
CA ASP A 105 3.99 -14.95 -3.80
C ASP A 105 4.15 -16.47 -3.66
N THR A 106 5.25 -17.00 -4.21
CA THR A 106 5.69 -18.31 -3.75
C THR A 106 6.05 -18.20 -2.28
N ASP A 107 6.02 -19.31 -1.54
CA ASP A 107 6.40 -19.29 -0.11
C ASP A 107 7.78 -18.64 0.08
N ASP A 108 8.72 -18.87 -0.83
CA ASP A 108 10.04 -18.24 -0.83
C ASP A 108 10.01 -16.71 -1.04
N GLN A 109 9.20 -16.21 -1.98
CA GLN A 109 9.05 -14.75 -2.20
C GLN A 109 8.35 -14.08 -1.02
N SER A 110 7.37 -14.76 -0.41
CA SER A 110 6.68 -14.27 0.78
C SER A 110 7.63 -14.16 1.98
N LEU A 111 8.52 -15.14 2.15
CA LEU A 111 9.56 -15.15 3.19
C LEU A 111 10.63 -14.10 2.91
N GLN A 112 11.01 -13.88 1.65
CA GLN A 112 11.93 -12.82 1.25
C GLN A 112 11.37 -11.43 1.55
N LYS A 113 10.11 -11.15 1.18
CA LYS A 113 9.42 -9.90 1.53
C LYS A 113 9.32 -9.73 3.05
N LEU A 114 9.01 -10.80 3.77
CA LEU A 114 8.99 -10.80 5.23
C LEU A 114 10.38 -10.48 5.82
N PHE A 115 11.44 -11.02 5.24
CA PHE A 115 12.82 -10.77 5.67
C PHE A 115 13.19 -9.30 5.49
N ILE A 116 12.85 -8.69 4.36
CA ILE A 116 13.06 -7.26 4.10
C ILE A 116 12.29 -6.42 5.12
N LYS A 117 10.99 -6.65 5.29
CA LYS A 117 10.15 -5.96 6.30
C LYS A 117 10.72 -6.11 7.71
N THR A 118 11.31 -7.25 8.04
CA THR A 118 11.94 -7.49 9.35
C THR A 118 13.19 -6.64 9.52
N LYS A 119 14.04 -6.50 8.49
CA LYS A 119 15.23 -5.64 8.55
C LYS A 119 14.85 -4.17 8.68
N GLU A 120 13.86 -3.71 7.94
CA GLU A 120 13.39 -2.32 8.00
C GLU A 120 12.83 -1.97 9.38
N LEU A 121 11.96 -2.84 9.91
CA LEU A 121 11.41 -2.69 11.25
C LEU A 121 12.51 -2.76 12.32
N LEU A 122 13.54 -3.59 12.12
CA LEU A 122 14.67 -3.66 13.04
C LEU A 122 15.47 -2.35 13.02
N VAL A 123 15.77 -1.80 11.85
CA VAL A 123 16.49 -0.53 11.70
C VAL A 123 15.75 0.62 12.38
N SER A 124 14.41 0.66 12.30
CA SER A 124 13.61 1.72 12.91
C SER A 124 13.71 1.75 14.44
N VAL A 125 13.86 0.58 15.08
CA VAL A 125 13.95 0.47 16.54
C VAL A 125 15.37 0.23 17.07
N LEU A 126 16.35 0.02 16.19
CA LEU A 126 17.70 -0.42 16.53
C LEU A 126 18.36 0.47 17.60
N GLN A 127 18.16 1.79 17.52
CA GLN A 127 18.71 2.76 18.47
C GLN A 127 18.16 2.63 19.90
N PHE A 128 17.02 1.96 20.09
CA PHE A 128 16.38 1.76 21.38
C PHE A 128 16.64 0.38 21.98
N LEU A 129 17.09 -0.57 21.15
CA LEU A 129 17.41 -1.93 21.55
C LEU A 129 18.70 -1.97 22.37
N LYS A 130 18.71 -2.78 23.44
CA LYS A 130 19.87 -2.97 24.33
C LYS A 130 20.11 -4.45 24.58
N GLY A 131 21.28 -4.95 24.25
CA GLY A 131 21.67 -6.34 24.49
C GLY A 131 22.74 -6.79 23.50
N ASP A 132 23.41 -7.89 23.82
CA ASP A 132 24.50 -8.43 22.98
C ASP A 132 23.94 -9.25 21.80
N THR A 133 22.71 -9.73 21.93
CA THR A 133 21.98 -10.46 20.88
C THR A 133 20.61 -9.84 20.65
N LEU A 134 20.08 -9.98 19.43
CA LEU A 134 18.75 -9.47 19.08
C LEU A 134 17.65 -10.06 19.97
N VAL A 135 17.75 -11.35 20.32
CA VAL A 135 16.82 -12.04 21.20
C VAL A 135 16.78 -11.37 22.59
N GLN A 136 17.94 -11.17 23.21
CA GLN A 136 18.04 -10.49 24.50
C GLN A 136 17.57 -9.04 24.42
N ALA A 137 17.89 -8.34 23.33
CA ALA A 137 17.47 -6.97 23.14
C ALA A 137 15.95 -6.84 23.00
N LEU A 138 15.30 -7.82 22.38
CA LEU A 138 13.86 -7.94 22.30
C LEU A 138 13.22 -8.48 23.59
N ASP A 139 13.95 -8.98 24.58
CA ASP A 139 13.43 -9.38 25.90
C ASP A 139 13.37 -8.21 26.89
N THR A 140 14.20 -7.19 26.67
CA THR A 140 14.25 -6.00 27.51
C THR A 140 12.99 -5.15 27.35
N THR A 141 12.42 -4.67 28.45
CA THR A 141 11.32 -3.70 28.43
C THR A 141 11.82 -2.30 28.12
N PHE A 142 11.10 -1.57 27.27
CA PHE A 142 11.42 -0.18 26.99
C PHE A 142 10.97 0.71 28.15
N SER A 143 11.77 1.74 28.44
CA SER A 143 11.41 2.74 29.44
C SER A 143 10.38 3.74 28.88
N PRO A 144 9.55 4.37 29.74
CA PRO A 144 8.61 5.42 29.33
C PRO A 144 9.27 6.66 28.70
N HIS A 145 10.59 6.82 28.88
CA HIS A 145 11.35 7.86 28.20
C HIS A 145 11.65 7.48 26.75
N GLN A 146 12.06 6.24 26.48
CA GLN A 146 12.35 5.75 25.13
C GLN A 146 11.12 5.77 24.24
N GLU A 147 9.96 5.38 24.80
CA GLU A 147 8.69 5.40 24.08
C GLU A 147 8.30 6.83 23.66
N ARG A 148 8.43 7.82 24.56
CA ARG A 148 8.21 9.23 24.22
C ARG A 148 9.20 9.76 23.18
N THR A 149 10.47 9.33 23.23
CA THR A 149 11.46 9.72 22.23
C THR A 149 11.13 9.10 20.87
N TYR A 150 10.68 7.85 20.84
CA TYR A 150 10.22 7.19 19.62
C TYR A 150 9.02 7.92 19.00
N ASP A 151 8.01 8.26 19.80
CA ASP A 151 6.83 9.01 19.36
C ASP A 151 7.19 10.41 18.83
N ALA A 152 8.09 11.11 19.52
CA ALA A 152 8.57 12.42 19.09
C ALA A 152 9.34 12.35 17.76
N ASN A 153 10.21 11.34 17.60
CA ASN A 153 10.95 11.14 16.35
C ASN A 153 9.98 10.82 15.19
N ASN A 154 9.02 9.92 15.42
CA ASN A 154 7.97 9.61 14.45
C ASN A 154 7.08 10.79 14.11
N ALA A 155 6.79 11.69 15.05
CA ALA A 155 6.02 12.90 14.77
C ALA A 155 6.74 13.85 13.80
N VAL A 156 8.07 13.95 13.92
CA VAL A 156 8.92 14.87 13.14
C VAL A 156 9.28 14.34 11.75
N LEU A 157 9.23 13.02 11.53
CA LEU A 157 9.47 12.40 10.22
C LEU A 157 8.44 12.86 9.17
N SER A 158 8.88 13.09 7.92
CA SER A 158 7.99 13.50 6.83
C SER A 158 6.98 12.40 6.48
N PRO A 159 5.81 12.73 5.90
CA PRO A 159 4.80 11.73 5.51
C PRO A 159 5.34 10.60 4.61
N SER A 160 6.32 10.91 3.75
CA SER A 160 6.97 9.94 2.87
C SER A 160 7.87 8.96 3.63
N VAL A 161 8.61 9.43 4.64
CA VAL A 161 9.41 8.54 5.50
C VAL A 161 8.52 7.77 6.49
N LYS A 162 7.40 8.37 6.92
CA LYS A 162 6.36 7.71 7.73
C LYS A 162 5.69 6.53 7.01
N MET A 163 5.74 6.46 5.68
CA MET A 163 5.13 5.37 4.90
C MET A 163 5.87 4.04 5.03
N CYS A 164 7.16 4.04 5.36
CA CYS A 164 7.96 2.81 5.47
C CYS A 164 7.78 2.06 6.81
N TYR A 165 7.11 2.66 7.81
CA TYR A 165 7.13 2.16 9.19
C TYR A 165 5.75 1.94 9.83
N ARG A 166 4.65 2.03 9.06
CA ARG A 166 3.31 2.30 9.62
C ARG A 166 2.54 1.10 10.19
N ASN A 167 3.14 -0.06 10.39
CA ASN A 167 2.37 -1.19 10.93
C ASN A 167 2.41 -1.33 12.46
N SER A 168 3.17 -0.48 13.15
CA SER A 168 3.34 -0.53 14.60
C SER A 168 3.12 0.84 15.24
N SER A 169 2.01 1.00 15.95
CA SER A 169 1.57 2.24 16.61
C SER A 169 2.44 2.69 17.79
N SER A 170 3.24 1.79 18.35
CA SER A 170 4.15 2.06 19.47
C SER A 170 5.46 1.27 19.36
N LEU A 171 6.48 1.67 20.11
CA LEU A 171 7.75 0.96 20.20
C LEU A 171 7.56 -0.49 20.72
N ASN A 172 6.57 -0.71 21.58
CA ASN A 172 6.20 -2.05 22.04
C ASN A 172 5.56 -2.89 20.93
N ASP A 173 4.69 -2.29 20.10
CA ASP A 173 4.11 -2.99 18.95
C ASP A 173 5.19 -3.42 17.96
N CYS A 174 6.18 -2.55 17.70
CA CYS A 174 7.34 -2.87 16.86
C CYS A 174 8.06 -4.12 17.37
N ARG A 175 8.27 -4.19 18.69
CA ARG A 175 8.95 -5.32 19.34
C ARG A 175 8.13 -6.62 19.23
N PHE A 176 6.82 -6.57 19.46
CA PHE A 176 5.95 -7.74 19.30
C PHE A 176 5.94 -8.22 17.83
N GLN A 177 5.88 -7.29 16.90
CA GLN A 177 5.89 -7.58 15.47
C GLN A 177 7.23 -8.16 15.01
N LEU A 178 8.37 -7.62 15.49
CA LEU A 178 9.69 -8.19 15.23
C LEU A 178 9.80 -9.63 15.70
N ARG A 179 9.28 -9.96 16.89
CA ARG A 179 9.26 -11.36 17.36
C ARG A 179 8.43 -12.26 16.45
N ALA A 180 7.25 -11.80 16.05
CA ALA A 180 6.38 -12.57 15.16
C ALA A 180 7.05 -12.81 13.79
N TYR A 181 7.74 -11.81 13.26
CA TYR A 181 8.43 -11.94 11.98
C TYR A 181 9.65 -12.85 12.07
N LEU A 182 10.50 -12.67 13.08
CA LEU A 182 11.68 -13.53 13.31
C LEU A 182 11.28 -14.99 13.50
N ASN A 183 10.20 -15.28 14.25
CA ASN A 183 9.71 -16.65 14.43
C ASN A 183 9.25 -17.29 13.11
N LYS A 184 8.53 -16.53 12.28
CA LYS A 184 8.12 -17.01 10.94
C LYS A 184 9.31 -17.27 10.02
N LEU A 185 10.31 -16.39 10.06
CA LEU A 185 11.54 -16.55 9.28
C LEU A 185 12.39 -17.73 9.77
N GLU A 186 12.40 -17.99 11.08
CA GLU A 186 13.07 -19.15 11.68
C GLU A 186 12.39 -20.45 11.23
N MET A 187 11.05 -20.52 11.25
CA MET A 187 10.31 -21.65 10.70
C MET A 187 10.58 -21.86 9.20
N GLY A 188 10.84 -20.78 8.45
CA GLY A 188 11.25 -20.82 7.05
C GLY A 188 12.74 -21.12 6.82
N GLY A 189 13.57 -21.21 7.88
CA GLY A 189 15.00 -21.47 7.78
C GLY A 189 15.86 -20.28 7.32
N TRP A 190 15.32 -19.06 7.34
CA TRP A 190 16.02 -17.83 6.92
C TRP A 190 16.86 -17.19 8.01
N VAL A 191 16.55 -17.47 9.28
CA VAL A 191 17.24 -16.94 10.46
C VAL A 191 17.37 -18.04 11.54
N SER A 192 18.32 -17.87 12.46
CA SER A 192 18.64 -18.80 13.55
C SER A 192 19.01 -18.07 14.83
#